data_AF-A0A5J4NN28-F1
#
_entry.id   AF-A0A5J4NN28-F1
#
_cell.length_a   1.000
_cell.length_b   1.000
_cell.length_c   1.000
_cell.angle_alpha   90.00
_cell.angle_beta   90.00
_cell.angle_gamma   90.00
#
_symmetry.space_group_name_H-M   'P 1'
#
loop_
_entity.id
_entity.type
_entity.pdbx_description
1 polymer ?
#
loop_
_entity_poly.entity_id
_entity_poly.type
_entity_poly.pdbx_seq_one_letter_code
_entity_poly.pdbx_strand_id
1 'polypeptide(L)'
;MFDRPGRLTDRLPSPYPNKEAARAANNGAAPPDLTYIVKARHGNEDYVFHLLTDGVTGLSSSYDLFTRMSRGILLSLLVVIVLALGTIIVGFSKRKRWSNLKSRKLMYKNRPIPKDV
;
A
#
# COMPACT_ATOMS: atom_id res chain seq x y z
N MET A 1 29.72 -16.19 31.33
CA MET A 1 28.57 -16.58 30.47
C MET A 1 28.97 -17.88 29.77
N PHE A 2 28.06 -18.84 29.59
CA PHE A 2 28.37 -20.13 28.95
C PHE A 2 27.60 -20.25 27.63
N ASP A 3 28.24 -20.86 26.63
CA ASP A 3 27.60 -21.11 25.35
C ASP A 3 26.69 -22.34 25.44
N ARG A 4 25.52 -22.25 24.80
CA ARG A 4 24.55 -23.35 24.71
C ARG A 4 24.16 -23.61 23.26
N PRO A 5 23.74 -24.83 22.91
CA PRO A 5 23.17 -25.09 21.60
C PRO A 5 21.92 -24.23 21.35
N GLY A 6 21.75 -23.81 20.10
CA GLY A 6 20.62 -22.99 19.66
C GLY A 6 19.27 -23.71 19.78
N ARG A 7 18.21 -22.93 20.00
CA ARG A 7 16.81 -23.38 20.02
C ARG A 7 16.01 -22.64 18.94
N LEU A 8 14.86 -23.16 18.56
CA LEU A 8 14.01 -22.59 17.50
C LEU A 8 13.50 -21.17 17.80
N THR A 9 13.46 -20.78 19.07
CA THR A 9 13.05 -19.44 19.49
C THR A 9 14.19 -18.41 19.42
N ASP A 10 15.43 -18.85 19.24
CA ASP A 10 16.58 -17.96 19.20
C ASP A 10 16.63 -17.20 17.87
N ARG A 11 17.10 -15.96 17.92
CA ARG A 11 17.35 -15.18 16.71
C ARG A 11 18.58 -15.71 15.97
N LEU A 12 18.66 -15.40 14.68
CA LEU A 12 19.89 -15.63 13.93
C LEU A 12 21.05 -14.87 14.59
N PRO A 13 22.20 -15.52 14.83
CA PRO A 13 23.34 -14.87 15.43
C PRO A 13 23.92 -13.82 14.46
N SER A 14 24.36 -12.69 15.01
CA SER A 14 25.08 -11.67 14.24
C SER A 14 26.50 -12.17 13.92
N PRO A 15 27.00 -11.99 12.67
CA PRO A 15 28.35 -12.40 12.31
C PRO A 15 29.44 -11.56 13.01
N TYR A 16 29.09 -10.35 13.45
CA TYR A 16 30.00 -9.45 14.15
C TYR A 16 29.37 -8.98 15.47
N PRO A 17 30.18 -8.74 16.52
CA PRO A 17 29.67 -8.26 17.81
C PRO A 17 29.15 -6.83 17.74
N ASN A 18 29.72 -5.99 16.86
CA ASN A 18 29.33 -4.60 16.67
C ASN A 18 29.69 -4.09 15.26
N LYS A 19 29.27 -2.86 14.94
CA LYS A 19 29.50 -2.23 13.63
C LYS A 19 30.98 -1.91 13.36
N GLU A 20 31.76 -1.58 14.38
CA GLU A 20 33.18 -1.23 14.23
C GLU A 20 34.00 -2.47 13.84
N ALA A 21 33.75 -3.60 14.50
CA ALA A 21 34.34 -4.89 14.14
C ALA A 21 33.96 -5.30 12.71
N ALA A 22 32.69 -5.07 12.33
CA ALA A 22 32.24 -5.33 10.96
C ALA A 22 32.99 -4.48 9.93
N ARG A 23 33.22 -3.18 10.21
CA ARG A 23 34.02 -2.30 9.34
C ARG A 23 35.48 -2.70 9.27
N ALA A 24 36.09 -3.02 10.40
CA ALA A 24 37.47 -3.45 10.47
C ALA A 24 37.71 -4.71 9.61
N ALA A 25 36.77 -5.66 9.62
CA ALA A 25 36.85 -6.88 8.84
C ALA A 25 36.58 -6.69 7.33
N ASN A 26 35.92 -5.60 6.92
CA ASN A 26 35.44 -5.39 5.55
C ASN A 26 35.98 -4.07 4.94
N ASN A 27 37.27 -3.78 5.12
CA ASN A 27 37.95 -2.63 4.52
C ASN A 27 37.26 -1.27 4.80
N GLY A 28 36.71 -1.10 5.99
CA GLY A 28 36.02 0.13 6.43
C GLY A 28 34.51 0.17 6.15
N ALA A 29 33.98 -0.75 5.34
CA ALA A 29 32.55 -0.82 5.02
C ALA A 29 31.81 -1.74 6.00
N ALA A 30 30.64 -1.33 6.51
CA ALA A 30 29.79 -2.20 7.32
C ALA A 30 28.71 -2.83 6.44
N PRO A 31 28.60 -4.17 6.34
CA PRO A 31 27.50 -4.80 5.64
C PRO A 31 26.15 -4.44 6.30
N PRO A 32 25.09 -4.16 5.51
CA PRO A 32 23.77 -3.85 6.04
C PRO A 32 23.07 -5.10 6.61
N ASP A 33 22.14 -4.90 7.53
CA ASP A 33 21.24 -5.96 8.00
C ASP A 33 20.25 -6.36 6.87
N LEU A 34 20.17 -7.66 6.60
CA LEU A 34 19.37 -8.21 5.51
C LEU A 34 17.90 -8.48 5.88
N THR A 35 17.52 -8.33 7.17
CA THR A 35 16.16 -8.60 7.65
C THR A 35 15.08 -7.83 6.87
N TYR A 36 15.36 -6.58 6.47
CA TYR A 36 14.43 -5.71 5.74
C TYR A 36 15.01 -5.12 4.46
N ILE A 37 16.13 -5.65 3.94
CA ILE A 37 16.87 -5.02 2.84
C ILE A 37 16.03 -4.83 1.57
N VAL A 38 15.15 -5.79 1.27
CA VAL A 38 14.20 -5.74 0.15
C VAL A 38 13.29 -4.51 0.27
N LYS A 39 12.68 -4.27 1.43
CA LYS A 39 11.79 -3.12 1.64
C LYS A 39 12.54 -1.80 1.83
N ALA A 40 13.80 -1.86 2.27
CA ALA A 40 14.61 -0.69 2.58
C ALA A 40 15.28 -0.07 1.34
N ARG A 41 15.09 -0.64 0.15
CA ARG A 41 15.67 -0.15 -1.11
C ARG A 41 14.59 -0.05 -2.19
N HIS A 42 14.73 0.94 -3.06
CA HIS A 42 13.85 1.07 -4.22
C HIS A 42 14.08 -0.09 -5.19
N GLY A 43 13.00 -0.57 -5.83
CA GLY A 43 13.07 -1.74 -6.70
C GLY A 43 12.94 -3.08 -5.96
N ASN A 44 12.86 -3.09 -4.63
CA ASN A 44 12.63 -4.28 -3.81
C ASN A 44 13.51 -5.49 -4.19
N GLU A 45 12.89 -6.65 -4.42
CA GLU A 45 13.54 -7.89 -4.83
C GLU A 45 14.33 -7.74 -6.14
N ASP A 46 13.82 -6.94 -7.08
CA ASP A 46 14.45 -6.71 -8.39
C ASP A 46 15.81 -6.03 -8.23
N TYR A 47 15.91 -5.05 -7.33
CA TYR A 47 17.18 -4.36 -7.04
C TYR A 47 18.22 -5.34 -6.49
N VAL A 48 17.83 -6.20 -5.54
CA VAL A 48 18.75 -7.17 -4.95
C VAL A 48 19.17 -8.22 -5.97
N PHE A 49 18.23 -8.70 -6.79
CA PHE A 49 18.52 -9.67 -7.84
C PHE A 49 19.49 -9.11 -8.87
N HIS A 50 19.22 -7.91 -9.39
CA HIS A 50 20.10 -7.26 -10.36
C HIS A 50 21.50 -6.98 -9.81
N LEU A 51 21.60 -6.60 -8.53
CA LEU A 51 22.88 -6.37 -7.87
C LEU A 51 23.73 -7.65 -7.71
N LEU A 52 23.09 -8.80 -7.53
CA LEU A 52 23.78 -10.08 -7.33
C LEU A 52 24.10 -10.82 -8.63
N THR A 53 23.37 -10.53 -9.71
CA THR A 53 23.46 -11.28 -11.00
C THR A 53 24.09 -10.48 -12.13
N ASP A 54 24.56 -9.25 -11.88
CA ASP A 54 25.27 -8.40 -12.83
C ASP A 54 24.60 -8.33 -14.22
N GLY A 55 23.30 -8.07 -14.31
CA GLY A 55 22.60 -7.83 -15.59
C GLY A 55 22.70 -8.94 -16.67
N VAL A 56 23.28 -10.10 -16.36
CA VAL A 56 23.66 -11.14 -17.33
C VAL A 56 22.48 -12.02 -17.78
N THR A 57 21.29 -11.84 -17.22
CA THR A 57 20.12 -12.61 -17.64
C THR A 57 18.94 -11.71 -17.96
N GLY A 58 18.87 -11.24 -19.21
CA GLY A 58 17.70 -10.56 -19.79
C GLY A 58 16.47 -11.47 -20.00
N LEU A 59 16.25 -12.48 -19.14
CA LEU A 59 15.25 -13.53 -19.34
C LEU A 59 14.55 -14.03 -18.06
N SER A 60 14.60 -13.27 -16.96
CA SER A 60 13.77 -13.56 -15.77
C SER A 60 12.69 -12.50 -15.59
N SER A 61 11.67 -12.50 -16.46
CA SER A 61 10.52 -11.58 -16.34
C SER A 61 9.16 -12.27 -16.51
N SER A 62 9.12 -13.59 -16.47
CA SER A 62 7.90 -14.33 -16.85
C SER A 62 7.16 -14.98 -15.67
N TYR A 63 7.78 -15.11 -14.49
CA TYR A 63 7.25 -15.96 -13.40
C TYR A 63 6.91 -15.20 -12.10
N ASP A 64 7.38 -13.98 -11.90
CA ASP A 64 7.24 -13.26 -10.62
C ASP A 64 5.89 -12.56 -10.41
N LEU A 65 5.11 -12.36 -11.47
CA LEU A 65 3.82 -11.68 -11.38
C LEU A 65 2.76 -12.49 -10.61
N PHE A 66 2.87 -13.83 -10.61
CA PHE A 66 1.84 -14.71 -10.03
C PHE A 66 1.97 -14.84 -8.50
N THR A 67 3.20 -14.89 -7.98
CA THR A 67 3.45 -15.10 -6.54
C THR A 67 3.23 -13.83 -5.72
N ARG A 68 3.42 -12.66 -6.33
CA ARG A 68 3.21 -11.34 -5.70
C ARG A 68 1.72 -10.99 -5.52
N MET A 69 0.82 -11.71 -6.20
CA MET A 69 -0.58 -11.30 -6.42
C MET A 69 -1.59 -11.90 -5.41
N SER A 70 -1.25 -12.95 -4.69
CA SER A 70 -2.27 -13.90 -4.22
C SER A 70 -2.93 -13.63 -2.85
N ARG A 71 -2.58 -12.56 -2.13
CA ARG A 71 -3.22 -12.27 -0.81
C ARG A 71 -3.75 -10.85 -0.61
N GLY A 72 -3.06 -9.83 -1.12
CA GLY A 72 -3.51 -8.43 -0.98
C GLY A 72 -4.48 -7.97 -2.07
N ILE A 73 -4.34 -8.51 -3.29
CA ILE A 73 -5.06 -8.01 -4.46
C ILE A 73 -6.55 -8.36 -4.39
N LEU A 74 -6.89 -9.58 -3.96
CA LEU A 74 -8.27 -10.01 -3.82
C LEU A 74 -9.06 -9.14 -2.85
N LEU A 75 -8.47 -8.79 -1.70
CA LEU A 75 -9.09 -7.90 -0.73
C LEU A 75 -9.20 -6.47 -1.28
N SER A 76 -8.14 -5.97 -1.93
CA SER A 76 -8.16 -4.62 -2.52
C SER A 76 -9.20 -4.48 -3.64
N LEU A 77 -9.36 -5.50 -4.50
CA LEU A 77 -10.34 -5.52 -5.57
C LEU A 77 -11.76 -5.57 -5.02
N LEU A 78 -11.99 -6.40 -4.00
CA LEU A 78 -13.28 -6.47 -3.31
C LEU A 78 -13.64 -5.12 -2.68
N VAL A 79 -12.68 -4.45 -2.02
CA VAL A 79 -12.89 -3.12 -1.44
C VAL A 79 -13.24 -2.10 -2.53
N VAL A 80 -12.54 -2.10 -3.66
CA VAL A 80 -12.82 -1.18 -4.78
C VAL A 80 -14.23 -1.41 -5.34
N ILE A 81 -14.64 -2.67 -5.53
CA ILE A 81 -15.98 -3.00 -6.04
C ILE A 81 -17.06 -2.55 -5.05
N VAL A 82 -16.89 -2.82 -3.76
CA VAL A 82 -17.85 -2.42 -2.72
C VAL A 82 -17.99 -0.91 -2.63
N LEU A 83 -16.88 -0.17 -2.67
CA LEU A 83 -16.91 1.29 -2.68
C LEU A 83 -17.58 1.85 -3.95
N ALA A 84 -17.28 1.28 -5.13
CA ALA A 84 -17.92 1.69 -6.37
C ALA A 84 -19.44 1.49 -6.32
N LEU A 85 -19.90 0.31 -5.90
CA LEU A 85 -21.33 0.03 -5.74
C LEU A 85 -21.97 0.94 -4.68
N GLY A 86 -21.29 1.16 -3.56
CA GLY A 86 -21.73 2.08 -2.51
C GLY A 86 -21.95 3.51 -3.04
N THR A 87 -21.02 4.04 -3.84
CA THR A 87 -21.15 5.39 -4.44
C THR A 87 -22.35 5.48 -5.39
N ILE A 88 -22.63 4.43 -6.17
CA ILE A 88 -23.78 4.37 -7.08
C ILE A 88 -25.09 4.35 -6.27
N ILE A 89 -25.20 3.51 -5.25
CA ILE A 89 -26.39 3.38 -4.40
C ILE A 89 -26.67 4.68 -3.64
N VAL A 90 -25.63 5.30 -3.06
CA VAL A 90 -25.74 6.60 -2.38
C VAL A 90 -26.14 7.69 -3.37
N GLY A 91 -25.55 7.68 -4.56
CA GLY A 91 -25.90 8.60 -5.65
C GLY A 91 -27.38 8.50 -6.01
N PHE A 92 -27.89 7.30 -6.25
CA PHE A 92 -29.30 7.06 -6.54
C PHE A 92 -30.22 7.47 -5.38
N SER A 93 -29.88 7.08 -4.15
CA SER A 93 -30.64 7.41 -2.94
C SER A 93 -30.73 8.92 -2.72
N LYS A 94 -29.63 9.66 -2.94
CA LYS A 94 -29.61 11.12 -2.93
C LYS A 94 -30.53 11.70 -4.00
N ARG A 95 -30.46 11.23 -5.25
CA ARG A 95 -31.29 11.75 -6.35
C ARG A 95 -32.78 11.54 -6.07
N LYS A 96 -33.16 10.38 -5.55
CA LYS A 96 -34.55 10.09 -5.15
C LYS A 96 -35.03 11.02 -4.03
N ARG A 97 -34.24 11.20 -2.96
CA ARG A 97 -34.60 12.06 -1.81
C ARG A 97 -34.82 13.52 -2.20
N TRP A 98 -34.02 14.06 -3.12
CA TRP A 98 -34.11 15.45 -3.56
C TRP A 98 -35.07 15.67 -4.74
N SER A 99 -35.70 14.62 -5.26
CA SER A 99 -36.55 14.70 -6.46
C SER A 99 -37.69 15.71 -6.28
N ASN A 100 -38.46 15.57 -5.19
CA ASN A 100 -39.60 16.44 -4.90
C ASN A 100 -39.21 17.92 -4.74
N LEU A 101 -38.08 18.20 -4.10
CA LEU A 101 -37.58 19.57 -3.92
C LEU A 101 -37.11 20.19 -5.24
N LYS A 102 -36.59 19.38 -6.17
CA LYS A 102 -36.08 19.85 -7.46
C LYS A 102 -37.17 19.97 -8.52
N SER A 103 -38.24 19.19 -8.42
CA SER A 103 -39.38 19.23 -9.35
C SER A 103 -40.53 20.13 -8.88
N ARG A 104 -40.44 20.71 -7.67
CA ARG A 104 -41.51 21.59 -7.17
C ARG A 104 -41.66 22.85 -8.01
N LYS A 105 -42.89 23.17 -8.38
CA LYS A 105 -43.26 24.44 -9.02
C LYS A 105 -43.67 25.43 -7.94
N LEU A 106 -43.02 26.58 -7.89
CA LEU A 106 -43.37 27.67 -6.99
C LEU A 106 -44.13 28.73 -7.77
N MET A 107 -45.30 29.12 -7.28
CA MET A 107 -46.04 30.25 -7.83
C MET A 107 -45.92 31.41 -6.86
N TYR A 108 -45.29 32.49 -7.30
CA TYR A 108 -45.26 33.73 -6.56
C TYR A 108 -46.54 34.52 -6.88
N LYS A 109 -47.31 34.85 -5.85
CA LYS A 109 -48.48 35.73 -5.97
C LYS A 109 -48.17 37.02 -5.23
N ASN A 110 -48.18 38.14 -5.96
CA ASN A 110 -48.03 39.46 -5.34
C ASN A 110 -49.19 39.68 -4.37
N ARG A 111 -48.88 40.13 -3.15
CA ARG A 111 -49.90 40.64 -2.23
C ARG A 111 -50.43 41.96 -2.83
N PRO A 112 -51.74 42.22 -2.82
CA PRO A 112 -52.26 43.50 -3.27
C PRO A 112 -51.61 44.64 -2.47
N ILE A 113 -51.13 45.65 -3.17
CA ILE A 113 -50.57 46.87 -2.58
C ILE A 113 -51.77 47.73 -2.12
N PRO A 114 -51.82 48.20 -0.87
CA PRO A 114 -52.83 49.15 -0.42
C PRO A 114 -52.81 50.39 -1.32
N LYS A 115 -53.98 50.94 -1.67
CA LYS A 115 -54.11 52.08 -2.62
C LYS A 115 -54.00 53.45 -1.92
N ASP A 116 -53.69 53.41 -0.64
CA ASP A 116 -53.86 54.49 0.33
C ASP A 116 -52.52 55.03 0.87
N VAL A 117 -51.44 54.85 0.09
CA VAL A 117 -50.12 55.50 0.29
C VAL A 117 -49.76 56.30 -0.94
#